data_AF-A0A1H2C5E5-F1
#
_entry.id   AF-A0A1H2C5E5-F1
#
_cell.length_a   1.000
_cell.length_b   1.000
_cell.length_c   1.000
_cell.angle_alpha   90.00
_cell.angle_beta   90.00
_cell.angle_gamma   90.00
#
_symmetry.space_group_name_H-M   'P 1'
#
loop_
_entity.id
_entity.type
_entity.pdbx_description
1 polymer ?
#
loop_
_entity_poly.entity_id
_entity_poly.type
_entity_poly.pdbx_seq_one_letter_code
_entity_poly.pdbx_strand_id
1 'polypeptide(L)'
;MGAELFVGADAEKVVVSSYPLRVRSGVVRRERTGSLVEFVCRPPSGRGRDERIVFASRVALPLLVVAAVLSAFGVSWWLAAAGCAGVVAAVWRRQARGAQQAAFAVPRDGESRVLWTVPERAAFYDALDAAQRVRATWPALGAMIDPVLAERSLTRALGEFAEVLERRQELRRLRADLAGVRDADIPVDSPARRAADVQRERAESAWREAGDAAQRILRSVDTAARAGESFIRERQVAATARHAERTLARVTGVGTLAESGPELADRTEAVIAAYRDLAA
;
A
#
# COMPACT_ATOMS: atom_id res chain seq x y z
N MET A 1 9.93 3.86 -19.05
CA MET A 1 9.22 4.46 -17.91
C MET A 1 9.19 3.42 -16.80
N GLY A 2 9.62 3.75 -15.58
CA GLY A 2 9.50 2.81 -14.46
C GLY A 2 8.03 2.59 -14.16
N ALA A 3 7.59 1.33 -14.01
CA ALA A 3 6.21 1.01 -13.69
C ALA A 3 5.93 1.52 -12.26
N GLU A 4 5.18 2.62 -12.14
CA GLU A 4 4.63 3.04 -10.86
C GLU A 4 3.56 2.03 -10.45
N LEU A 5 3.54 1.66 -9.17
CA LEU A 5 2.51 0.81 -8.60
C LEU A 5 1.57 1.67 -7.77
N PHE A 6 0.30 1.65 -8.12
CA PHE A 6 -0.76 2.35 -7.42
C PHE A 6 -1.52 1.37 -6.53
N VAL A 7 -1.50 1.61 -5.23
CA VAL A 7 -2.18 0.78 -4.23
C VAL A 7 -3.23 1.63 -3.55
N GLY A 8 -4.45 1.10 -3.40
CA GLY A 8 -5.52 1.78 -2.69
C GLY A 8 -6.34 0.77 -1.93
N ALA A 9 -6.68 1.08 -0.69
CA ALA A 9 -7.45 0.17 0.14
C ALA A 9 -8.66 0.86 0.75
N ASP A 10 -9.83 0.25 0.58
CA ASP A 10 -11.08 0.64 1.22
C ASP A 10 -11.53 -0.44 2.22
N ALA A 11 -12.72 -0.27 2.82
CA ALA A 11 -13.22 -1.22 3.81
C ALA A 11 -13.52 -2.61 3.23
N GLU A 12 -13.78 -2.71 1.93
CA GLU A 12 -14.20 -3.93 1.25
C GLU A 12 -13.01 -4.62 0.56
N LYS A 13 -12.10 -3.86 -0.05
CA LYS A 13 -11.07 -4.37 -0.94
C LYS A 13 -9.76 -3.59 -0.90
N VAL A 14 -8.70 -4.26 -1.33
CA VAL A 14 -7.43 -3.65 -1.73
C VAL A 14 -7.31 -3.75 -3.25
N VAL A 15 -6.99 -2.64 -3.90
CA VAL A 15 -6.77 -2.54 -5.35
C VAL A 15 -5.30 -2.21 -5.58
N VAL A 16 -4.66 -3.00 -6.43
CA VAL A 16 -3.26 -2.82 -6.85
C VAL A 16 -3.25 -2.69 -8.37
N SER A 17 -2.65 -1.65 -8.91
CA SER A 17 -2.68 -1.37 -10.35
C SER A 17 -1.40 -0.69 -10.83
N SER A 18 -1.03 -0.93 -12.09
CA SER A 18 0.01 -0.15 -12.79
C SER A 18 -0.47 1.24 -13.22
N TYR A 19 -1.78 1.54 -13.06
CA TYR A 19 -2.38 2.81 -13.48
C TYR A 19 -3.02 3.57 -12.28
N PRO A 20 -3.19 4.90 -12.40
CA PRO A 20 -3.84 5.69 -11.36
C PRO A 20 -5.24 5.18 -11.01
N LEU A 21 -5.48 4.94 -9.72
CA LEU A 21 -6.76 4.44 -9.22
C LEU A 21 -7.87 5.49 -9.31
N ARG A 22 -9.07 5.03 -9.72
CA ARG A 22 -10.27 5.87 -9.74
C ARG A 22 -11.06 5.72 -8.43
N VAL A 23 -11.39 6.85 -7.82
CA VAL A 23 -12.19 6.90 -6.59
C VAL A 23 -13.68 7.01 -6.97
N ARG A 24 -14.50 6.08 -6.45
CA ARG A 24 -15.95 6.08 -6.66
C ARG A 24 -16.66 7.09 -5.76
N SER A 25 -16.30 7.10 -4.49
CA SER A 25 -16.90 7.95 -3.45
C SER A 25 -15.86 8.37 -2.42
N GLY A 26 -16.19 9.37 -1.60
CA GLY A 26 -15.34 9.82 -0.51
C GLY A 26 -14.16 10.69 -0.93
N VAL A 27 -13.18 10.80 -0.03
CA VAL A 27 -11.93 11.53 -0.23
C VAL A 27 -10.77 10.62 0.12
N VAL A 28 -9.75 10.61 -0.73
CA VAL A 28 -8.51 9.86 -0.51
C VAL A 28 -7.34 10.83 -0.41
N ARG A 29 -6.33 10.46 0.38
CA ARG A 29 -5.02 11.10 0.38
C ARG A 29 -4.09 10.25 -0.47
N ARG A 30 -3.34 10.89 -1.37
CA ARG A 30 -2.26 10.24 -2.12
C ARG A 30 -0.97 10.44 -1.35
N GLU A 31 -0.27 9.35 -1.07
CA GLU A 31 1.06 9.33 -0.47
C GLU A 31 1.99 8.61 -1.46
N ARG A 32 3.08 9.26 -1.85
CA ARG A 32 4.04 8.71 -2.81
C ARG A 32 5.33 8.39 -2.08
N THR A 33 5.76 7.14 -2.21
CA THR A 33 7.00 6.64 -1.62
C THR A 33 7.79 5.95 -2.72
N GLY A 34 8.58 6.74 -3.45
CA GLY A 34 9.26 6.29 -4.66
C GLY A 34 8.27 6.03 -5.81
N SER A 35 8.34 4.84 -6.41
CA SER A 35 7.48 4.31 -7.46
C SER A 35 6.18 3.71 -6.92
N LEU A 36 6.03 3.59 -5.60
CA LEU A 36 4.76 3.22 -4.97
C LEU A 36 3.93 4.47 -4.68
N VAL A 37 2.67 4.43 -5.10
CA VAL A 37 1.67 5.46 -4.84
C VAL A 37 0.53 4.85 -4.06
N GLU A 38 0.47 5.16 -2.77
CA GLU A 38 -0.58 4.69 -1.87
C GLU A 38 -1.74 5.70 -1.84
N PHE A 39 -2.97 5.22 -1.98
CA PHE A 39 -4.19 5.97 -1.79
C PHE A 39 -4.83 5.56 -0.46
N VAL A 40 -4.67 6.41 0.54
CA VAL A 40 -5.21 6.21 1.89
C VAL A 40 -6.60 6.83 1.96
N CYS A 41 -7.62 6.01 2.24
CA CYS A 41 -8.97 6.48 2.49
C CYS A 41 -9.00 7.41 3.72
N ARG A 42 -9.55 8.62 3.57
CA ARG A 42 -9.81 9.46 4.74
C ARG A 42 -11.08 8.97 5.45
N PRO A 43 -11.09 8.93 6.79
CA PRO A 43 -12.31 8.64 7.52
C PRO A 43 -13.37 9.69 7.16
N PRO A 44 -14.65 9.30 7.08
CA PRO A 44 -15.73 10.24 6.79
C PRO A 44 -15.75 11.32 7.87
N SER A 45 -16.02 12.56 7.48
CA SER A 45 -15.95 13.71 8.39
C SER A 45 -16.94 13.69 9.56
N GLY A 46 -17.83 12.69 9.64
CA GLY A 46 -18.88 12.58 10.66
C GLY A 46 -20.01 13.61 10.52
N ARG A 47 -19.86 14.61 9.64
CA ARG A 47 -20.81 15.72 9.53
C ARG A 47 -22.16 15.27 8.98
N GLY A 48 -23.19 15.50 9.79
CA GLY A 48 -24.58 15.25 9.42
C GLY A 48 -25.07 16.12 8.26
N ARG A 49 -26.30 15.87 7.79
CA ARG A 49 -26.93 16.75 6.79
C ARG A 49 -27.13 18.16 7.33
N ASP A 50 -27.52 18.29 8.59
CA ASP A 50 -27.84 19.57 9.21
C ASP A 50 -26.60 20.45 9.38
N GLU A 51 -25.49 19.89 9.85
CA GLU A 51 -24.21 20.61 9.95
C GLU A 51 -23.72 21.12 8.58
N ARG A 52 -23.95 20.34 7.52
CA ARG A 52 -23.61 20.75 6.15
C ARG A 52 -24.50 21.90 5.67
N ILE A 53 -25.79 21.90 6.01
CA ILE A 53 -26.72 23.01 5.71
C ILE A 53 -26.30 24.27 6.47
N VAL A 54 -25.97 24.14 7.76
CA VAL A 54 -25.48 25.25 8.59
C VAL A 54 -24.16 25.80 8.02
N PHE A 55 -23.25 24.95 7.55
CA PHE A 55 -22.03 25.43 6.93
C PHE A 55 -22.29 26.13 5.58
N ALA A 56 -23.12 25.54 4.72
CA ALA A 56 -23.44 26.13 3.41
C ALA A 56 -24.14 27.48 3.56
N SER A 57 -25.05 27.63 4.53
CA SER A 57 -25.70 28.90 4.84
C SER A 57 -24.70 29.95 5.38
N ARG A 58 -23.75 29.55 6.25
CA ARG A 58 -22.66 30.44 6.69
C ARG A 58 -21.75 30.90 5.56
N VAL A 59 -21.55 30.08 4.53
CA VAL A 59 -20.79 30.47 3.31
C VAL A 59 -21.63 31.33 2.37
N ALA A 60 -22.94 31.10 2.28
CA ALA A 60 -23.83 31.87 1.42
C ALA A 60 -23.96 33.34 1.86
N LEU A 61 -23.97 33.62 3.17
CA LEU A 61 -24.07 34.99 3.72
C LEU A 61 -22.99 35.97 3.19
N PRO A 62 -21.68 35.69 3.33
CA PRO A 62 -20.65 36.58 2.79
C PRO A 62 -20.67 36.64 1.25
N LEU A 63 -21.05 35.54 0.58
CA LEU A 63 -21.18 35.53 -0.88
C LEU A 63 -22.29 36.47 -1.36
N LEU A 64 -23.42 36.55 -0.64
CA LEU A 64 -24.48 37.52 -0.94
C LEU A 64 -24.00 38.96 -0.79
N VAL A 65 -23.18 39.26 0.24
CA VAL A 65 -22.58 40.59 0.41
C VAL A 65 -21.63 40.91 -0.75
N VAL A 66 -20.76 39.97 -1.12
CA VAL A 66 -19.86 40.12 -2.27
C VAL A 66 -20.64 40.32 -3.57
N ALA A 67 -21.72 39.57 -3.79
CA ALA A 67 -22.59 39.74 -4.95
C ALA A 67 -23.24 41.12 -5.01
N ALA A 68 -23.73 41.63 -3.86
CA ALA A 68 -24.30 42.97 -3.77
C ALA A 68 -23.27 44.06 -4.09
N VAL A 69 -22.04 43.92 -3.56
CA VAL A 69 -20.92 44.84 -3.87
C VAL A 69 -20.57 44.78 -5.35
N LEU A 70 -20.41 43.60 -5.94
CA LEU A 70 -20.12 43.44 -7.37
C LEU A 70 -21.23 44.07 -8.24
N SER A 71 -22.49 43.91 -7.84
CA SER A 71 -23.61 44.55 -8.52
C SER A 71 -23.55 46.08 -8.46
N ALA A 72 -23.05 46.66 -7.37
CA ALA A 72 -22.84 48.11 -7.25
C ALA A 72 -21.72 48.63 -8.17
N PHE A 73 -20.74 47.78 -8.52
CA PHE A 73 -19.67 48.07 -9.48
C PHE A 73 -20.05 47.78 -10.94
N GLY A 74 -21.34 47.54 -11.23
CA GLY A 74 -21.84 47.35 -12.60
C GLY A 74 -21.70 45.91 -13.13
N VAL A 75 -21.33 44.94 -12.29
CA VAL A 75 -21.42 43.52 -12.66
C VAL A 75 -22.89 43.12 -12.72
N SER A 76 -23.30 42.43 -13.78
CA SER A 76 -24.69 42.01 -13.90
C SER A 76 -25.09 41.04 -12.77
N TRP A 77 -26.22 41.31 -12.11
CA TRP A 77 -26.66 40.60 -10.91
C TRP A 77 -26.78 39.08 -11.12
N TRP A 78 -27.16 38.63 -12.32
CA TRP A 78 -27.29 37.20 -12.64
C TRP A 78 -25.93 36.48 -12.72
N LEU A 79 -24.87 37.17 -13.18
CA LEU A 79 -23.50 36.62 -13.18
C LEU A 79 -22.97 36.47 -11.76
N ALA A 80 -23.18 37.49 -10.91
CA ALA A 80 -22.81 37.45 -9.51
C ALA A 80 -23.55 36.33 -8.76
N ALA A 81 -24.86 36.20 -8.99
CA ALA A 81 -25.70 35.14 -8.41
C ALA A 81 -25.27 33.74 -8.88
N ALA A 82 -25.01 33.56 -10.18
CA ALA A 82 -24.55 32.28 -10.74
C ALA A 82 -23.18 31.87 -10.17
N GLY A 83 -22.26 32.83 -10.04
CA GLY A 83 -20.95 32.60 -9.40
C GLY A 83 -21.10 32.16 -7.95
N CYS A 84 -21.92 32.85 -7.16
CA CYS A 84 -22.18 32.50 -5.76
C CYS A 84 -22.84 31.11 -5.63
N ALA A 85 -23.85 30.82 -6.43
CA ALA A 85 -24.51 29.51 -6.47
C ALA A 85 -23.52 28.40 -6.85
N GLY A 86 -22.63 28.66 -7.80
CA GLY A 86 -21.55 27.74 -8.19
C GLY A 86 -20.59 27.44 -7.05
N VAL A 87 -20.17 28.46 -6.29
CA VAL A 87 -19.30 28.29 -5.11
C VAL A 87 -20.00 27.47 -4.02
N VAL A 88 -21.26 27.81 -3.68
CA VAL A 88 -22.03 27.07 -2.67
C VAL A 88 -22.23 25.61 -3.10
N ALA A 89 -22.58 25.36 -4.36
CA ALA A 89 -22.74 24.01 -4.90
C ALA A 89 -21.41 23.22 -4.87
N ALA A 90 -20.28 23.86 -5.19
CA ALA A 90 -18.96 23.25 -5.13
C ALA A 90 -18.56 22.88 -3.68
N VAL A 91 -18.79 23.78 -2.73
CA VAL A 91 -18.56 23.55 -1.29
C VAL A 91 -19.45 22.42 -0.78
N TRP A 92 -20.75 22.47 -1.08
CA TRP A 92 -21.70 21.43 -0.72
C TRP A 92 -21.29 20.07 -1.28
N ARG A 93 -20.91 19.98 -2.56
CA ARG A 93 -20.46 18.75 -3.19
C ARG A 93 -19.18 18.21 -2.55
N ARG A 94 -18.24 19.09 -2.19
CA ARG A 94 -16.99 18.70 -1.49
C ARG A 94 -17.29 18.16 -0.09
N GLN A 95 -18.21 18.77 0.64
CA GLN A 95 -18.65 18.27 1.95
C GLN A 95 -19.44 16.96 1.85
N ALA A 96 -20.34 16.85 0.87
CA ALA A 96 -21.09 15.63 0.61
C ALA A 96 -20.15 14.47 0.31
N ARG A 97 -19.13 14.68 -0.52
CA ARG A 97 -18.08 13.69 -0.75
C ARG A 97 -17.27 13.40 0.51
N GLY A 98 -16.85 14.40 1.28
CA GLY A 98 -16.10 14.20 2.53
C GLY A 98 -16.88 13.49 3.64
N ALA A 99 -18.21 13.43 3.55
CA ALA A 99 -19.06 12.67 4.47
C ALA A 99 -19.27 11.21 4.03
N GLN A 100 -18.95 10.86 2.78
CA GLN A 100 -19.07 9.49 2.29
C GLN A 100 -17.83 8.67 2.65
N GLN A 101 -18.05 7.38 2.92
CA GLN A 101 -16.96 6.43 3.01
C GLN A 101 -16.22 6.37 1.67
N ALA A 102 -14.90 6.49 1.74
CA ALA A 102 -14.07 6.39 0.55
C ALA A 102 -14.10 4.95 0.01
N ALA A 103 -14.38 4.82 -1.27
CA ALA A 103 -14.43 3.54 -1.95
C ALA A 103 -13.77 3.67 -3.32
N PHE A 104 -12.93 2.69 -3.67
CA PHE A 104 -12.30 2.64 -4.98
C PHE A 104 -13.25 2.00 -6.00
N ALA A 105 -13.19 2.49 -7.23
CA ALA A 105 -13.85 1.83 -8.34
C ALA A 105 -13.10 0.51 -8.64
N VAL A 106 -13.83 -0.56 -8.94
CA VAL A 106 -13.23 -1.81 -9.40
C VAL A 106 -12.67 -1.56 -10.80
N PRO A 107 -11.36 -1.71 -11.01
CA PRO A 107 -10.76 -1.57 -12.34
C PRO A 107 -11.34 -2.63 -13.29
N ARG A 108 -11.36 -2.33 -14.60
CA ARG A 108 -11.87 -3.25 -15.63
C ARG A 108 -10.76 -3.83 -16.50
N ASP A 109 -9.54 -3.38 -16.29
CA ASP A 109 -8.34 -3.86 -16.96
C ASP A 109 -7.84 -5.15 -16.31
N GLY A 110 -7.24 -6.03 -17.12
CA GLY A 110 -6.66 -7.28 -16.66
C GLY A 110 -5.28 -7.14 -15.99
N GLU A 111 -4.75 -5.92 -15.88
CA GLU A 111 -3.46 -5.64 -15.22
C GLU A 111 -3.64 -5.25 -13.75
N SER A 112 -4.84 -4.81 -13.36
CA SER A 112 -5.17 -4.50 -11.97
C SER A 112 -5.56 -5.75 -11.20
N ARG A 113 -5.10 -5.83 -9.95
CA ARG A 113 -5.40 -6.92 -9.02
C ARG A 113 -6.35 -6.43 -7.94
N VAL A 114 -7.40 -7.19 -7.64
CA VAL A 114 -8.39 -6.81 -6.61
C VAL A 114 -8.54 -7.90 -5.55
N LEU A 115 -8.11 -7.56 -4.33
CA LEU A 115 -8.16 -8.42 -3.16
C LEU A 115 -9.39 -8.07 -2.32
N TRP A 116 -10.37 -8.97 -2.28
CA TRP A 116 -11.63 -8.80 -1.56
C TRP A 116 -11.64 -9.50 -0.20
N THR A 117 -10.98 -10.65 -0.12
CA THR A 117 -11.02 -11.50 1.06
C THR A 117 -10.10 -10.98 2.16
N VAL A 118 -10.58 -11.01 3.40
CA VAL A 118 -9.84 -10.51 4.58
C VAL A 118 -8.43 -11.10 4.71
N PRO A 119 -8.19 -12.42 4.51
CA PRO A 119 -6.85 -12.99 4.66
C PRO A 119 -5.85 -12.43 3.65
N GLU A 120 -6.23 -12.31 2.37
CA GLU A 120 -5.36 -11.77 1.31
C GLU A 120 -5.10 -10.28 1.51
N ARG A 121 -6.12 -9.54 1.96
CA ARG A 121 -5.94 -8.12 2.31
C ARG A 121 -4.94 -7.94 3.46
N ALA A 122 -5.08 -8.73 4.53
CA ALA A 122 -4.17 -8.68 5.68
C ALA A 122 -2.73 -9.03 5.26
N ALA A 123 -2.55 -10.11 4.50
CA ALA A 123 -1.24 -10.50 4.00
C ALA A 123 -0.60 -9.40 3.13
N PHE A 124 -1.39 -8.73 2.29
CA PHE A 124 -0.90 -7.60 1.49
C PHE A 124 -0.50 -6.39 2.33
N TYR A 125 -1.23 -6.07 3.41
CA TYR A 125 -0.82 -5.03 4.34
C TYR A 125 0.49 -5.37 5.06
N ASP A 126 0.67 -6.62 5.50
CA ASP A 126 1.92 -7.05 6.14
C ASP A 126 3.12 -6.87 5.19
N ALA A 127 2.92 -7.13 3.89
CA ALA A 127 3.93 -6.89 2.86
C ALA A 127 4.19 -5.39 2.62
N LEU A 128 3.16 -4.53 2.64
CA LEU A 128 3.33 -3.08 2.55
C LEU A 128 4.11 -2.54 3.76
N ASP A 129 3.79 -2.99 4.97
CA ASP A 129 4.48 -2.58 6.19
C ASP A 129 5.96 -3.02 6.16
N ALA A 130 6.24 -4.26 5.72
CA ALA A 130 7.60 -4.74 5.49
C ALA A 130 8.33 -3.91 4.43
N ALA A 131 7.67 -3.59 3.31
CA ALA A 131 8.23 -2.74 2.27
C ALA A 131 8.55 -1.32 2.79
N GLN A 132 7.65 -0.70 3.55
CA GLN A 132 7.90 0.61 4.16
C GLN A 132 9.11 0.59 5.10
N ARG A 133 9.27 -0.47 5.91
CA ARG A 133 10.46 -0.70 6.73
C ARG A 133 11.73 -0.80 5.88
N VAL A 134 11.73 -1.57 4.78
CA VAL A 134 12.85 -1.62 3.82
C VAL A 134 13.19 -0.22 3.29
N ARG A 135 12.20 0.58 2.91
CA ARG A 135 12.45 1.94 2.38
C ARG A 135 13.04 2.89 3.42
N ALA A 136 12.65 2.74 4.68
CA ALA A 136 13.17 3.56 5.78
C ALA A 136 14.67 3.35 6.00
N THR A 137 15.23 2.19 5.61
CA THR A 137 16.66 1.90 5.78
C THR A 137 17.53 2.46 4.65
N TRP A 138 16.97 2.69 3.45
CA TRP A 138 17.73 3.09 2.26
C TRP A 138 18.62 4.33 2.42
N PRO A 139 18.21 5.44 3.06
CA PRO A 139 19.08 6.59 3.22
C PRO A 139 20.39 6.27 3.94
N ALA A 140 20.38 5.32 4.87
CA ALA A 140 21.57 4.88 5.59
C ALA A 140 22.45 3.91 4.76
N LEU A 141 21.84 3.22 3.79
CA LEU A 141 22.45 2.21 2.92
C LEU A 141 22.90 2.79 1.56
N GLY A 142 22.64 4.06 1.27
CA GLY A 142 22.77 4.63 -0.09
C GLY A 142 24.17 4.56 -0.73
N ALA A 143 25.23 4.30 0.03
CA ALA A 143 26.57 4.05 -0.51
C ALA A 143 26.80 2.58 -0.94
N MET A 144 25.96 1.65 -0.49
CA MET A 144 26.11 0.20 -0.70
C MET A 144 25.11 -0.35 -1.72
N ILE A 145 23.95 0.27 -1.85
CA ILE A 145 22.88 -0.15 -2.76
C ILE A 145 22.49 1.01 -3.68
N ASP A 146 22.13 0.69 -4.93
CA ASP A 146 21.44 1.65 -5.79
C ASP A 146 19.96 1.72 -5.33
N PRO A 147 19.52 2.84 -4.73
CA PRO A 147 18.17 2.97 -4.21
C PRO A 147 17.12 2.87 -5.33
N VAL A 148 17.43 3.32 -6.56
CA VAL A 148 16.48 3.28 -7.68
C VAL A 148 16.25 1.84 -8.15
N LEU A 149 17.32 1.05 -8.21
CA LEU A 149 17.21 -0.37 -8.55
C LEU A 149 16.44 -1.14 -7.47
N ALA A 150 16.82 -0.94 -6.20
CA ALA A 150 16.17 -1.58 -5.05
C ALA A 150 14.67 -1.24 -4.98
N GLU A 151 14.31 0.01 -5.29
CA GLU A 151 12.94 0.48 -5.32
C GLU A 151 12.10 -0.19 -6.42
N ARG A 152 12.68 -0.36 -7.61
CA ARG A 152 12.01 -1.09 -8.70
C ARG A 152 11.82 -2.56 -8.37
N SER A 153 12.82 -3.22 -7.79
CA SER A 153 12.72 -4.62 -7.38
C SER A 153 11.65 -4.81 -6.30
N LEU A 154 11.65 -3.96 -5.27
CA LEU A 154 10.62 -4.00 -4.22
C LEU A 154 9.22 -3.75 -4.77
N THR A 155 9.08 -2.80 -5.70
CA THR A 155 7.78 -2.49 -6.34
C THR A 155 7.30 -3.65 -7.21
N ARG A 156 8.20 -4.30 -7.95
CA ARG A 156 7.90 -5.51 -8.73
C ARG A 156 7.44 -6.65 -7.81
N ALA A 157 8.19 -6.92 -6.74
CA ALA A 157 7.85 -7.96 -5.77
C ALA A 157 6.44 -7.74 -5.15
N LEU A 158 6.07 -6.48 -4.85
CA LEU A 158 4.71 -6.17 -4.38
C LEU A 158 3.64 -6.41 -5.45
N GLY A 159 3.93 -6.10 -6.73
CA GLY A 159 3.03 -6.40 -7.85
C GLY A 159 2.83 -7.91 -8.05
N GLU A 160 3.92 -8.68 -8.05
CA GLU A 160 3.89 -10.15 -8.14
C GLU A 160 3.15 -10.76 -6.94
N PHE A 161 3.36 -10.21 -5.74
CA PHE A 161 2.65 -10.66 -4.55
C PHE A 161 1.14 -10.44 -4.67
N ALA A 162 0.70 -9.28 -5.18
CA ALA A 162 -0.72 -9.02 -5.42
C ALA A 162 -1.33 -10.00 -6.44
N GLU A 163 -0.57 -10.37 -7.48
CA GLU A 163 -0.99 -11.37 -8.46
C GLU A 163 -1.15 -12.77 -7.84
N VAL A 164 -0.17 -13.21 -7.04
CA VAL A 164 -0.27 -14.50 -6.34
C VAL A 164 -1.46 -14.52 -5.37
N LEU A 165 -1.73 -13.43 -4.66
CA LEU A 165 -2.87 -13.33 -3.75
C LEU A 165 -4.22 -13.31 -4.48
N GLU A 166 -4.32 -12.63 -5.63
CA GLU A 166 -5.52 -12.69 -6.47
C GLU A 166 -5.77 -14.12 -6.96
N ARG A 167 -4.73 -14.79 -7.47
CA ARG A 167 -4.82 -16.18 -7.91
C ARG A 167 -5.26 -17.11 -6.78
N ARG A 168 -4.72 -16.90 -5.57
CA ARG A 168 -5.14 -17.62 -4.37
C ARG A 168 -6.62 -17.39 -4.09
N GLN A 169 -7.10 -16.15 -4.10
CA GLN A 169 -8.53 -15.86 -3.92
C GLN A 169 -9.43 -16.58 -4.94
N GLU A 170 -9.04 -16.64 -6.21
CA GLU A 170 -9.75 -17.42 -7.24
C GLU A 170 -9.79 -18.91 -6.90
N LEU A 171 -8.64 -19.49 -6.54
CA LEU A 171 -8.54 -20.89 -6.15
C LEU A 171 -9.38 -21.21 -4.91
N ARG A 172 -9.53 -20.27 -3.96
CA ARG A 172 -10.45 -20.44 -2.83
C ARG A 172 -11.90 -20.57 -3.30
N ARG A 173 -12.34 -19.69 -4.21
CA ARG A 173 -13.70 -19.73 -4.78
C ARG A 173 -13.92 -21.04 -5.51
N LEU A 174 -12.99 -21.41 -6.40
CA LEU A 174 -13.06 -22.68 -7.13
C LEU A 174 -13.13 -23.89 -6.19
N ARG A 175 -12.35 -23.91 -5.10
CA ARG A 175 -12.41 -25.00 -4.11
C ARG A 175 -13.76 -25.04 -3.38
N ALA A 176 -14.34 -23.89 -3.06
CA ALA A 176 -15.67 -23.82 -2.47
C ALA A 176 -16.76 -24.33 -3.44
N ASP A 177 -16.68 -23.94 -4.71
CA ASP A 177 -17.61 -24.38 -5.76
C ASP A 177 -17.51 -25.91 -5.96
N LEU A 178 -16.29 -26.46 -6.04
CA LEU A 178 -16.06 -27.90 -6.17
C LEU A 178 -16.50 -28.69 -4.92
N ALA A 179 -16.42 -28.10 -3.73
CA ALA A 179 -16.96 -28.72 -2.51
C ALA A 179 -18.48 -28.85 -2.59
N GLY A 180 -19.18 -27.83 -3.10
CA GLY A 180 -20.63 -27.88 -3.28
C GLY A 180 -21.10 -28.98 -4.24
N VAL A 181 -20.30 -29.36 -5.24
CA VAL A 181 -20.60 -30.48 -6.16
C VAL A 181 -20.59 -31.83 -5.44
N ARG A 182 -19.78 -31.98 -4.38
CA ARG A 182 -19.74 -33.21 -3.58
C ARG A 182 -20.99 -33.40 -2.74
N ASP A 183 -21.57 -32.29 -2.29
CA ASP A 183 -22.77 -32.27 -1.45
C ASP A 183 -24.06 -32.39 -2.28
N ALA A 184 -23.97 -32.26 -3.61
CA ALA A 184 -25.05 -32.63 -4.50
C ALA A 184 -25.25 -34.15 -4.52
N ASP A 185 -26.51 -34.61 -4.61
CA ASP A 185 -26.92 -36.03 -4.70
C ASP A 185 -26.49 -36.69 -6.04
N ILE A 186 -25.19 -36.66 -6.32
CA ILE A 186 -24.58 -37.28 -7.50
C ILE A 186 -24.12 -38.68 -7.11
N PRO A 187 -24.53 -39.73 -7.85
CA PRO A 187 -24.08 -41.09 -7.62
C PRO A 187 -22.55 -41.20 -7.54
N VAL A 188 -22.05 -42.03 -6.62
CA VAL A 188 -20.62 -42.16 -6.31
C VAL A 188 -19.80 -42.54 -7.56
N ASP A 189 -20.35 -43.39 -8.42
CA ASP A 189 -19.65 -43.91 -9.61
C ASP A 189 -19.83 -43.04 -10.87
N SER A 190 -20.54 -41.92 -10.75
CA SER A 190 -20.78 -41.02 -11.88
C SER A 190 -19.46 -40.49 -12.44
N PRO A 191 -19.27 -40.48 -13.79
CA PRO A 191 -18.09 -39.89 -14.40
C PRO A 191 -17.92 -38.40 -14.03
N ALA A 192 -19.02 -37.69 -13.76
CA ALA A 192 -18.98 -36.30 -13.32
C ALA A 192 -18.31 -36.15 -11.93
N ARG A 193 -18.58 -37.09 -11.02
CA ARG A 193 -17.98 -37.07 -9.67
C ARG A 193 -16.49 -37.36 -9.71
N ARG A 194 -16.07 -38.36 -10.50
CA ARG A 194 -14.65 -38.65 -10.74
C ARG A 194 -13.91 -37.46 -11.36
N ALA A 195 -14.52 -36.79 -12.34
CA ALA A 195 -13.94 -35.58 -12.93
C ALA A 195 -13.81 -34.44 -11.90
N ALA A 196 -14.82 -34.23 -11.05
CA ALA A 196 -14.78 -33.22 -9.99
C ALA A 196 -13.67 -33.50 -8.95
N ASP A 197 -13.48 -34.78 -8.57
CA ASP A 197 -12.41 -35.17 -7.65
C ASP A 197 -11.01 -34.87 -8.24
N VAL A 198 -10.77 -35.18 -9.51
CA VAL A 198 -9.51 -34.84 -10.19
C VAL A 198 -9.28 -33.33 -10.23
N GLN A 199 -10.32 -32.53 -10.51
CA GLN A 199 -10.19 -31.08 -10.50
C GLN A 199 -9.93 -30.51 -9.10
N ARG A 200 -10.51 -31.13 -8.07
CA ARG A 200 -10.28 -30.76 -6.67
C ARG A 200 -8.83 -31.02 -6.26
N GLU A 201 -8.27 -32.17 -6.61
CA GLU A 201 -6.85 -32.47 -6.34
C GLU A 201 -5.91 -31.46 -7.02
N ARG A 202 -6.20 -31.11 -8.29
CA ARG A 202 -5.45 -30.08 -9.02
C ARG A 202 -5.58 -28.70 -8.37
N ALA A 203 -6.79 -28.30 -7.98
CA ALA A 203 -7.04 -27.03 -7.29
C ALA A 203 -6.34 -26.98 -5.92
N GLU A 204 -6.28 -28.10 -5.19
CA GLU A 204 -5.56 -28.22 -3.92
C GLU A 204 -4.05 -28.09 -4.11
N SER A 205 -3.49 -28.71 -5.15
CA SER A 205 -2.07 -28.58 -5.48
C SER A 205 -1.72 -27.14 -5.85
N ALA A 206 -2.50 -26.52 -6.74
CA ALA A 206 -2.31 -25.13 -7.14
C ALA A 206 -2.48 -24.16 -5.96
N TRP A 207 -3.39 -24.45 -5.03
CA TRP A 207 -3.57 -23.67 -3.81
C TRP A 207 -2.34 -23.71 -2.91
N ARG A 208 -1.74 -24.89 -2.72
CA ARG A 208 -0.49 -25.05 -1.95
C ARG A 208 0.66 -24.30 -2.61
N GLU A 209 0.83 -24.47 -3.92
CA GLU A 209 1.88 -23.78 -4.69
C GLU A 209 1.76 -22.26 -4.62
N ALA A 210 0.55 -21.71 -4.80
CA ALA A 210 0.32 -20.27 -4.64
C ALA A 210 0.60 -19.79 -3.20
N GLY A 211 0.27 -20.62 -2.20
CA GLY A 211 0.61 -20.36 -0.80
C GLY A 211 2.12 -20.30 -0.56
N ASP A 212 2.87 -21.25 -1.12
CA ASP A 212 4.33 -21.30 -1.02
C ASP A 212 4.97 -20.11 -1.72
N ALA A 213 4.48 -19.75 -2.92
CA ALA A 213 4.94 -18.57 -3.66
C ALA A 213 4.72 -17.26 -2.86
N ALA A 214 3.51 -17.06 -2.32
CA ALA A 214 3.20 -15.92 -1.47
C ALA A 214 4.13 -15.85 -0.25
N GLN A 215 4.32 -16.98 0.42
CA GLN A 215 5.16 -17.07 1.61
C GLN A 215 6.65 -16.89 1.30
N ARG A 216 7.12 -17.22 0.08
CA ARG A 216 8.49 -16.91 -0.37
C ARG A 216 8.69 -15.40 -0.55
N ILE A 217 7.78 -14.74 -1.28
CA ILE A 217 7.88 -13.29 -1.53
C ILE A 217 7.78 -12.50 -0.22
N LEU A 218 6.84 -12.85 0.66
CA LEU A 218 6.73 -12.17 1.97
C LEU A 218 7.99 -12.36 2.82
N ARG A 219 8.56 -13.57 2.83
CA ARG A 219 9.81 -13.84 3.55
C ARG A 219 10.99 -13.07 2.99
N SER A 220 11.11 -12.91 1.66
CA SER A 220 12.23 -12.16 1.08
C SER A 220 12.13 -10.67 1.44
N VAL A 221 10.94 -10.07 1.36
CA VAL A 221 10.71 -8.66 1.76
C VAL A 221 10.98 -8.45 3.26
N ASP A 222 10.48 -9.32 4.13
CA ASP A 222 10.71 -9.20 5.58
C ASP A 222 12.18 -9.46 5.96
N THR A 223 12.86 -10.38 5.29
CA THR A 223 14.30 -10.63 5.48
C THR A 223 15.12 -9.41 5.09
N ALA A 224 14.81 -8.77 3.96
CA ALA A 224 15.45 -7.52 3.55
C ALA A 224 15.20 -6.40 4.58
N ALA A 225 13.99 -6.29 5.14
CA ALA A 225 13.66 -5.31 6.17
C ALA A 225 14.53 -5.51 7.42
N ARG A 226 14.55 -6.74 7.96
CA ARG A 226 15.31 -7.08 9.17
C ARG A 226 16.82 -6.91 8.98
N ALA A 227 17.34 -7.29 7.81
CA ALA A 227 18.76 -7.14 7.49
C ALA A 227 19.16 -5.65 7.47
N GLY A 228 18.36 -4.80 6.80
CA GLY A 228 18.59 -3.35 6.78
C GLY A 228 18.50 -2.71 8.18
N GLU A 229 17.50 -3.09 8.98
CA GLU A 229 17.32 -2.57 10.35
C GLU A 229 18.47 -2.98 11.27
N SER A 230 18.88 -4.25 11.21
CA SER A 230 19.97 -4.79 12.03
C SER A 230 21.29 -4.11 11.68
N PHE A 231 21.57 -3.93 10.39
CA PHE A 231 22.76 -3.20 9.93
C PHE A 231 22.81 -1.76 10.45
N ILE A 232 21.68 -1.03 10.41
CA ILE A 232 21.61 0.34 10.94
C ILE A 232 21.85 0.36 12.44
N ARG A 233 21.23 -0.57 13.18
CA ARG A 233 21.41 -0.68 14.63
C ARG A 233 22.87 -0.94 14.98
N GLU A 234 23.52 -1.86 14.29
CA GLU A 234 24.94 -2.17 14.51
C GLU A 234 25.85 -0.99 14.18
N ARG A 235 25.60 -0.28 13.08
CA ARG A 235 26.36 0.93 12.73
C ARG A 235 26.23 2.01 13.79
N GLN A 236 25.04 2.16 14.39
CA GLN A 236 24.82 3.07 15.52
C GLN A 236 25.59 2.63 16.77
N VAL A 237 25.57 1.34 17.11
CA VAL A 237 26.34 0.78 18.24
C VAL A 237 27.84 1.01 18.03
N ALA A 238 28.37 0.70 16.85
CA ALA A 238 29.78 0.90 16.52
C ALA A 238 30.19 2.39 16.57
N ALA A 239 29.33 3.30 16.10
CA ALA A 239 29.58 4.74 16.20
C ALA A 239 29.63 5.21 17.66
N THR A 240 28.71 4.74 18.49
CA THR A 240 28.67 5.03 19.93
C THR A 240 29.89 4.46 20.65
N ALA A 241 30.29 3.22 20.35
CA ALA A 241 31.49 2.59 20.91
C ALA A 241 32.75 3.41 20.57
N ARG A 242 32.95 3.77 19.30
CA ARG A 242 34.08 4.63 18.89
C ARG A 242 34.04 6.01 19.54
N HIS A 243 32.86 6.54 19.85
CA HIS A 243 32.72 7.82 20.56
C HIS A 243 33.08 7.68 22.04
N ALA A 244 32.65 6.60 22.68
CA ALA A 244 33.01 6.25 24.05
C ALA A 244 34.52 6.02 24.17
N GLU A 245 35.13 5.24 23.26
CA GLU A 245 36.58 5.04 23.20
C GLU A 245 37.34 6.35 23.04
N ARG A 246 36.93 7.22 22.11
CA ARG A 246 37.57 8.54 21.94
C ARG A 246 37.45 9.42 23.17
N THR A 247 36.32 9.34 23.87
CA THR A 247 36.10 10.08 25.12
C THR A 247 36.95 9.49 26.26
N LEU A 248 37.01 8.17 26.38
CA LEU A 248 37.84 7.47 27.36
C LEU A 248 39.33 7.70 27.10
N ALA A 249 39.80 7.62 25.86
CA ALA A 249 41.19 7.92 25.49
C ALA A 249 41.57 9.37 25.84
N ARG A 250 40.63 10.32 25.68
CA ARG A 250 40.83 11.72 26.10
C ARG A 250 40.92 11.87 27.62
N VAL A 251 40.16 11.09 28.38
CA VAL A 251 40.14 11.14 29.86
C VAL A 251 41.31 10.37 30.47
N THR A 252 41.71 9.24 29.87
CA THR A 252 42.70 8.31 30.43
C THR A 252 44.10 8.47 29.83
N GLY A 253 44.24 9.16 28.69
CA GLY A 253 45.53 9.40 28.03
C GLY A 253 46.12 8.16 27.32
N VAL A 254 45.42 7.02 27.30
CA VAL A 254 45.90 5.78 26.67
C VAL A 254 45.14 5.54 25.37
N GLY A 255 45.87 5.50 24.25
CA GLY A 255 45.29 5.17 22.94
C GLY A 255 45.15 3.66 22.77
N THR A 256 43.93 3.15 22.63
CA THR A 256 43.66 1.75 22.30
C THR A 256 43.34 1.61 20.81
N LEU A 257 44.07 0.74 20.12
CA LEU A 257 43.78 0.25 18.76
C LEU A 257 43.06 -1.09 18.90
N ALA A 258 41.83 -1.21 18.40
CA ALA A 258 41.15 -2.51 18.31
C ALA A 258 40.63 -2.76 16.89
N GLU A 259 40.91 -3.98 16.41
CA GLU A 259 40.51 -4.54 15.13
C GLU A 259 38.99 -4.78 15.08
N SER A 260 38.29 -4.13 14.15
CA SER A 260 36.85 -4.35 13.88
C SER A 260 36.59 -4.47 12.38
N GLY A 261 37.52 -5.09 11.65
CA GLY A 261 37.49 -5.25 10.20
C GLY A 261 36.65 -6.43 9.68
N PRO A 262 36.86 -7.68 10.15
CA PRO A 262 36.29 -8.85 9.49
C PRO A 262 34.77 -9.01 9.70
N GLU A 263 34.25 -8.77 10.91
CA GLU A 263 32.80 -8.89 11.17
C GLU A 263 31.92 -7.92 10.36
N LEU A 264 32.45 -6.76 9.97
CA LEU A 264 31.71 -5.77 9.21
C LEU A 264 31.57 -6.19 7.73
N ALA A 265 32.57 -6.91 7.20
CA ALA A 265 32.58 -7.37 5.82
C ALA A 265 31.54 -8.49 5.58
N ASP A 266 31.54 -9.52 6.42
CA ASP A 266 30.60 -10.65 6.32
C ASP A 266 29.13 -10.19 6.43
N ARG A 267 28.86 -9.18 7.25
CA ARG A 267 27.49 -8.63 7.41
C ARG A 267 27.08 -7.70 6.27
N THR A 268 28.03 -6.98 5.68
CA THR A 268 27.77 -6.21 4.45
C THR A 268 27.39 -7.16 3.33
N GLU A 269 28.06 -8.32 3.23
CA GLU A 269 27.70 -9.37 2.28
C GLU A 269 26.29 -9.94 2.54
N ALA A 270 25.92 -10.18 3.80
CA ALA A 270 24.58 -10.65 4.17
C ALA A 270 23.47 -9.66 3.76
N VAL A 271 23.69 -8.35 3.94
CA VAL A 271 22.74 -7.31 3.46
C VAL A 271 22.67 -7.32 1.94
N ILE A 272 23.81 -7.35 1.25
CA ILE A 272 23.83 -7.39 -0.22
C ILE A 272 23.12 -8.64 -0.75
N ALA A 273 23.32 -9.80 -0.12
CA ALA A 273 22.64 -11.04 -0.48
C ALA A 273 21.12 -10.92 -0.30
N ALA A 274 20.64 -10.39 0.83
CA ALA A 274 19.21 -10.21 1.07
C ALA A 274 18.55 -9.27 0.04
N TYR A 275 19.24 -8.19 -0.36
CA TYR A 275 18.74 -7.29 -1.42
C TYR A 275 18.84 -7.90 -2.83
N ARG A 276 19.78 -8.83 -3.05
CA ARG A 276 19.87 -9.59 -4.31
C ARG A 276 18.74 -10.60 -4.41
N ASP A 277 18.40 -11.29 -3.32
CA ASP A 277 17.26 -12.22 -3.26
C ASP A 277 15.92 -11.51 -3.48
N LEU A 278 15.82 -10.21 -3.14
CA LEU A 278 14.67 -9.39 -3.48
C LEU A 278 14.56 -9.09 -5.00
N ALA A 279 15.67 -9.17 -5.72
CA ALA A 279 15.76 -8.85 -7.15
C ALA A 279 15.68 -10.08 -8.08
N ALA A 280 15.80 -11.28 -7.52
CA ALA A 280 15.72 -12.57 -8.21
C ALA A 280 14.26 -13.05 -8.34
#